data_AF-A0A8C1E2G6-F1
#
_entry.id   AF-A0A8C1E2G6-F1
#
_cell.length_a   1.000
_cell.length_b   1.000
_cell.length_c   1.000
_cell.angle_alpha   90.00
_cell.angle_beta   90.00
_cell.angle_gamma   90.00
#
_symmetry.space_group_name_H-M   'P 1'
#
loop_
_entity.id
_entity.type
_entity.pdbx_description
1 polymer ?
#
loop_
_entity_poly.entity_id
_entity_poly.type
_entity_poly.pdbx_seq_one_letter_code
_entity_poly.pdbx_strand_id
1 'polypeptide(L)'
;MAMKNLLKEDDIKKAIDQFNAADSFDHKKFFDVVGLKALSAENVKLVFKALDVDASGFIEEEELKFVLKGFSADGRDLTDKETKAFLAAADKDGDGKIGIDEFEALVHE
;
A
#
# COMPACT_ATOMS: atom_id res chain seq x y z
N MET A 1 -11.00 10.15 -0.18
CA MET A 1 -12.38 10.13 -0.74
C MET A 1 -12.55 9.12 -1.91
N ALA A 2 -11.66 8.14 -2.09
CA ALA A 2 -11.90 7.00 -3.01
C ALA A 2 -11.69 5.65 -2.29
N MET A 3 -10.58 5.49 -1.57
CA MET A 3 -10.29 4.27 -0.77
C MET A 3 -11.29 4.00 0.36
N LYS A 4 -11.73 5.05 1.08
CA LYS A 4 -12.69 4.93 2.20
C LYS A 4 -14.06 4.34 1.81
N ASN A 5 -14.38 4.29 0.52
CA ASN A 5 -15.63 3.70 0.03
C ASN A 5 -15.44 2.23 -0.41
N LEU A 6 -14.19 1.80 -0.65
CA LEU A 6 -13.84 0.44 -1.06
C LEU A 6 -13.43 -0.42 0.14
N LEU A 7 -12.75 0.19 1.10
CA LEU A 7 -12.19 -0.44 2.29
C LEU A 7 -12.92 0.08 3.53
N LYS A 8 -13.14 -0.80 4.51
CA LYS A 8 -13.79 -0.40 5.77
C LYS A 8 -12.82 0.41 6.61
N GLU A 9 -13.29 1.54 7.15
CA GLU A 9 -12.47 2.39 8.02
C GLU A 9 -11.97 1.64 9.26
N ASP A 10 -12.77 0.71 9.80
CA ASP A 10 -12.37 -0.10 10.96
C ASP A 10 -11.19 -1.02 10.64
N ASP A 11 -11.16 -1.59 9.44
CA ASP A 11 -10.11 -2.51 9.00
C ASP A 11 -8.83 -1.73 8.67
N ILE A 12 -8.95 -0.54 8.08
CA ILE A 12 -7.84 0.41 7.91
C ILE A 12 -7.25 0.78 9.27
N LYS A 13 -8.09 1.22 10.24
CA LYS A 13 -7.62 1.61 11.57
C LYS A 13 -6.89 0.47 12.28
N LYS A 14 -7.46 -0.74 12.26
CA LYS A 14 -6.81 -1.94 12.82
C LYS A 14 -5.45 -2.19 12.18
N ALA A 15 -5.33 -2.06 10.86
CA ALA A 15 -4.06 -2.25 10.18
C ALA A 15 -3.03 -1.19 10.61
N ILE A 16 -3.42 0.09 10.65
CA ILE A 16 -2.53 1.17 11.10
C ILE A 16 -2.09 0.97 12.55
N ASP A 17 -3.02 0.63 13.45
CA ASP A 17 -2.71 0.36 14.86
C ASP A 17 -1.77 -0.85 15.02
N GLN A 18 -1.97 -1.90 14.22
CA GLN A 18 -1.12 -3.09 14.21
C GLN A 18 0.31 -2.81 13.74
N PHE A 19 0.48 -1.88 12.78
CA PHE A 19 1.78 -1.54 12.19
C PHE A 19 2.32 -0.17 12.63
N ASN A 20 1.87 0.34 13.78
CA ASN A 20 2.30 1.64 14.30
C ASN A 20 3.75 1.64 14.85
N ALA A 21 4.31 0.47 15.16
CA ALA A 21 5.72 0.38 15.56
C ALA A 21 6.66 0.51 14.36
N ALA A 22 7.79 1.19 14.53
CA ALA A 22 8.83 1.25 13.50
C ALA A 22 9.43 -0.14 13.22
N ASP A 23 9.79 -0.39 11.97
CA ASP A 23 10.32 -1.68 11.47
C ASP A 23 9.36 -2.88 11.69
N SER A 24 8.06 -2.64 11.93
CA SER A 24 7.05 -3.70 12.09
C SER A 24 6.14 -3.89 10.88
N PHE A 25 6.20 -3.01 9.87
CA PHE A 25 5.30 -3.03 8.74
C PHE A 25 5.47 -4.28 7.87
N ASP A 26 4.37 -4.98 7.61
CA ASP A 26 4.29 -6.17 6.77
C ASP A 26 3.20 -5.97 5.72
N HIS A 27 3.60 -5.75 4.47
CA HIS A 27 2.69 -5.47 3.35
C HIS A 27 1.64 -6.58 3.15
N LYS A 28 2.01 -7.85 3.34
CA LYS A 28 1.10 -8.98 3.12
C LYS A 28 -0.01 -8.99 4.16
N LYS A 29 0.37 -8.89 5.43
CA LYS A 29 -0.59 -8.82 6.53
C LYS A 29 -1.40 -7.53 6.48
N PHE A 30 -0.78 -6.42 6.10
CA PHE A 30 -1.49 -5.15 5.94
C PHE A 30 -2.61 -5.30 4.90
N PHE A 31 -2.33 -5.83 3.71
CA PHE A 31 -3.32 -6.06 2.65
C PHE A 31 -4.42 -7.05 3.06
N ASP A 32 -4.10 -8.06 3.85
CA ASP A 32 -5.09 -9.00 4.38
C ASP A 32 -6.01 -8.31 5.41
N VAL A 33 -5.45 -7.56 6.35
CA VAL A 33 -6.22 -6.87 7.40
C VAL A 33 -7.12 -5.79 6.83
N VAL A 34 -6.63 -4.97 5.89
CA VAL A 34 -7.45 -3.94 5.25
C VAL A 34 -8.48 -4.52 4.28
N GLY A 35 -8.34 -5.79 3.87
CA GLY A 35 -9.25 -6.46 2.94
C GLY A 35 -8.96 -6.21 1.46
N LEU A 36 -7.76 -5.74 1.13
CA LEU A 36 -7.31 -5.49 -0.24
C LEU A 36 -7.25 -6.78 -1.07
N LYS A 37 -6.87 -7.90 -0.45
CA LYS A 37 -6.77 -9.22 -1.10
C LYS A 37 -8.11 -9.76 -1.62
N ALA A 38 -9.23 -9.28 -1.06
CA ALA A 38 -10.58 -9.68 -1.47
C ALA A 38 -11.19 -8.76 -2.55
N LEU A 39 -10.48 -7.69 -2.94
CA LEU A 39 -10.93 -6.77 -3.98
C LEU A 39 -10.71 -7.35 -5.38
N SER A 40 -11.51 -6.91 -6.35
CA SER A 40 -11.26 -7.16 -7.77
C SER A 40 -10.12 -6.30 -8.29
N ALA A 41 -9.50 -6.71 -9.41
CA ALA A 41 -8.47 -5.95 -10.12
C ALA A 41 -8.86 -4.48 -10.35
N GLU A 42 -10.12 -4.20 -10.70
CA GLU A 42 -10.63 -2.84 -10.88
C GLU A 42 -10.56 -2.01 -9.59
N ASN A 43 -10.94 -2.60 -8.46
CA ASN A 43 -10.88 -1.95 -7.16
C ASN A 43 -9.44 -1.79 -6.67
N VAL A 44 -8.58 -2.79 -6.89
CA VAL A 44 -7.14 -2.70 -6.61
C VAL A 44 -6.53 -1.53 -7.40
N LYS A 45 -6.92 -1.36 -8.66
CA LYS A 45 -6.49 -0.23 -9.49
C LYS A 45 -6.97 1.13 -8.99
N LEU A 46 -8.17 1.20 -8.41
CA LEU A 46 -8.65 2.42 -7.75
C LEU A 46 -7.85 2.73 -6.48
N VAL A 47 -7.44 1.72 -5.72
CA VAL A 47 -6.55 1.89 -4.56
C VAL A 47 -5.18 2.36 -5.04
N PHE A 48 -4.57 1.69 -6.02
CA PHE A 48 -3.29 2.08 -6.61
C PHE A 48 -3.29 3.55 -7.04
N LYS A 49 -4.32 3.99 -7.80
CA LYS A 49 -4.47 5.39 -8.23
C LYS A 49 -4.67 6.39 -7.10
N ALA A 50 -5.05 5.94 -5.92
CA ALA A 50 -5.16 6.79 -4.74
C ALA A 50 -3.87 6.83 -3.92
N LEU A 51 -2.94 5.89 -4.15
CA LEU A 51 -1.58 5.89 -3.60
C LEU A 51 -0.61 6.67 -4.50
N ASP A 52 -0.77 6.54 -5.82
CA ASP A 52 -0.10 7.33 -6.85
C ASP A 52 -0.61 8.78 -6.80
N VAL A 53 0.09 9.62 -6.03
CA VAL A 53 -0.30 11.00 -5.73
C VAL A 53 0.03 11.91 -6.90
N ASP A 54 1.14 11.65 -7.59
CA ASP A 54 1.58 12.44 -8.74
C ASP A 54 0.93 12.01 -10.06
N ALA A 55 0.17 10.91 -10.05
CA ALA A 55 -0.48 10.31 -11.20
C ALA A 55 0.52 9.91 -12.31
N SER A 56 1.74 9.54 -11.92
CA SER A 56 2.78 9.05 -12.83
C SER A 56 2.44 7.69 -13.43
N GLY A 57 1.52 6.94 -12.79
CA GLY A 57 1.18 5.56 -13.13
C GLY A 57 2.02 4.52 -12.41
N PHE A 58 2.91 4.95 -11.50
CA PHE A 58 3.81 4.11 -10.72
C PHE A 58 3.83 4.60 -9.27
N ILE A 59 4.00 3.69 -8.30
CA ILE A 59 4.25 4.10 -6.90
C ILE A 59 5.76 4.15 -6.70
N GLU A 60 6.29 5.36 -6.51
CA GLU A 60 7.72 5.59 -6.30
C GLU A 60 8.14 5.40 -4.83
N GLU A 61 9.44 5.27 -4.53
CA GLU A 61 9.95 5.09 -3.16
C GLU A 61 9.44 6.19 -2.20
N GLU A 62 9.37 7.43 -2.69
CA GLU A 62 8.89 8.57 -1.91
C GLU A 62 7.40 8.44 -1.56
N GLU A 63 6.56 7.99 -2.49
CA GLU A 63 5.13 7.77 -2.27
C GLU A 63 4.88 6.54 -1.40
N LEU A 64 5.67 5.49 -1.61
CA LEU A 64 5.63 4.27 -0.83
C LEU A 64 5.94 4.54 0.64
N LYS A 65 6.84 5.49 0.93
CA LYS A 65 7.12 5.93 2.30
C LYS A 65 5.89 6.50 3.01
N PHE A 66 5.01 7.14 2.26
CA PHE A 66 3.76 7.72 2.75
C PHE A 66 2.53 6.84 2.49
N VAL A 67 2.72 5.58 2.08
CA VAL A 67 1.63 4.68 1.67
C VAL A 67 0.55 4.54 2.75
N LEU A 68 0.97 4.44 4.03
CA LEU A 68 0.05 4.35 5.17
C LEU A 68 -0.85 5.59 5.30
N LYS A 69 -0.31 6.77 4.97
CA LYS A 69 -1.06 8.04 4.97
C LYS A 69 -2.12 8.10 3.87
N GLY A 70 -1.89 7.39 2.76
CA GLY A 70 -2.89 7.20 1.71
C GLY A 70 -4.14 6.45 2.21
N PHE A 71 -3.95 5.46 3.09
CA PHE A 71 -5.05 4.70 3.69
C PHE A 71 -5.74 5.44 4.85
N SER A 72 -4.96 6.03 5.76
CA SER A 72 -5.46 6.81 6.89
C SER A 72 -4.57 8.00 7.17
N ALA A 73 -5.15 9.17 7.45
CA ALA A 73 -4.39 10.36 7.84
C ALA A 73 -3.53 10.14 9.11
N ASP A 74 -3.91 9.17 9.95
CA ASP A 74 -3.18 8.77 11.16
C ASP A 74 -2.03 7.78 10.89
N GLY A 75 -1.82 7.40 9.62
CA GLY A 75 -0.71 6.54 9.22
C GLY A 75 0.64 7.19 9.48
N ARG A 76 1.56 6.44 10.08
CA ARG A 76 2.96 6.86 10.20
C ARG A 76 3.68 6.76 8.86
N ASP A 77 4.84 7.38 8.78
CA ASP A 77 5.76 7.17 7.66
C ASP A 77 6.47 5.83 7.83
N LEU A 78 6.66 5.11 6.74
CA LEU A 78 7.52 3.93 6.73
C LEU A 78 8.97 4.34 6.94
N THR A 79 9.73 3.51 7.64
CA THR A 79 11.18 3.70 7.75
C THR A 79 11.83 3.39 6.41
N ASP A 80 13.01 3.94 6.14
CA ASP A 80 13.71 3.67 4.88
C ASP A 80 13.99 2.16 4.69
N LYS A 81 14.11 1.40 5.78
CA LYS A 81 14.22 -0.06 5.74
C LYS A 81 12.93 -0.72 5.28
N GLU A 82 11.79 -0.31 5.83
CA GLU A 82 10.47 -0.83 5.46
C GLU A 82 10.12 -0.47 4.02
N THR A 83 10.36 0.78 3.63
CA THR A 83 10.12 1.23 2.25
C THR A 83 10.95 0.41 1.27
N LYS A 84 12.25 0.22 1.53
CA LYS A 84 13.12 -0.61 0.67
C LYS A 84 12.72 -2.07 0.67
N ALA A 85 12.34 -2.63 1.82
CA ALA A 85 11.90 -4.02 1.90
C ALA A 85 10.57 -4.25 1.17
N PHE A 86 9.66 -3.28 1.23
CA PHE A 86 8.41 -3.29 0.48
C PHE A 86 8.70 -3.15 -1.01
N LEU A 87 9.44 -2.11 -1.42
CA LEU A 87 9.80 -1.91 -2.82
C LEU A 87 10.45 -3.17 -3.40
N ALA A 88 11.46 -3.74 -2.75
CA ALA A 88 12.12 -4.96 -3.22
C ALA A 88 11.21 -6.22 -3.26
N ALA A 89 10.11 -6.24 -2.50
CA ALA A 89 9.12 -7.32 -2.57
C ALA A 89 8.14 -7.13 -3.74
N ALA A 90 7.84 -5.88 -4.06
CA ALA A 90 6.86 -5.46 -5.05
C ALA A 90 7.47 -5.34 -6.46
N ASP A 91 8.59 -4.62 -6.58
CA ASP A 91 9.37 -4.38 -7.80
C ASP A 91 9.96 -5.69 -8.33
N LYS A 92 9.31 -6.26 -9.35
CA LYS A 92 9.72 -7.51 -10.00
C LYS A 92 10.58 -7.24 -11.23
N ASP A 93 10.43 -6.09 -11.88
CA ASP A 93 11.16 -5.75 -13.10
C ASP A 93 12.46 -4.98 -12.85
N GLY A 94 12.66 -4.47 -11.64
CA GLY A 94 13.85 -3.76 -11.18
C GLY A 94 13.92 -2.30 -11.61
N ASP A 95 12.79 -1.67 -11.94
CA ASP A 95 12.74 -0.26 -12.35
C ASP A 95 12.81 0.73 -11.18
N GLY A 96 12.74 0.22 -9.94
CA GLY A 96 12.79 1.01 -8.71
C GLY A 96 11.44 1.65 -8.34
N LYS A 97 10.35 1.21 -8.97
CA LYS A 97 8.99 1.68 -8.78
C LYS A 97 8.06 0.47 -8.66
N ILE A 98 6.78 0.71 -8.41
CA ILE A 98 5.76 -0.35 -8.40
C ILE A 98 4.70 -0.01 -9.43
N GLY A 99 4.62 -0.82 -10.48
CA GLY A 99 3.56 -0.74 -11.48
C GLY A 99 2.22 -1.30 -10.96
N ILE A 100 1.14 -1.01 -11.69
CA ILE A 100 -0.19 -1.54 -11.36
C ILE A 100 -0.23 -3.07 -11.34
N ASP A 101 0.43 -3.72 -12.31
CA ASP A 101 0.45 -5.18 -12.44
C ASP A 101 1.23 -5.83 -11.28
N GLU A 102 2.30 -5.17 -10.84
CA GLU A 102 3.12 -5.60 -9.70
C GLU A 102 2.39 -5.41 -8.37
N PHE A 103 1.69 -4.29 -8.23
CA PHE A 103 0.84 -4.04 -7.06
C PHE A 103 -0.30 -5.06 -6.99
N GLU A 104 -0.95 -5.38 -8.11
CA GLU A 104 -1.98 -6.41 -8.18
C GLU A 104 -1.42 -7.79 -7.82
N ALA A 105 -0.26 -8.16 -8.38
CA ALA A 105 0.41 -9.41 -8.03
C ALA A 105 0.75 -9.47 -6.53
N LEU A 106 1.22 -8.37 -5.94
CA LEU A 106 1.57 -8.28 -4.52
C LEU A 106 0.35 -8.38 -3.59
N VAL A 107 -0.79 -7.81 -4.00
CA VAL A 107 -2.06 -7.88 -3.25
C VAL A 107 -2.62 -9.30 -3.27
N HIS A 108 -2.44 -10.04 -4.36
CA HIS A 108 -2.95 -11.40 -4.51
C HIS A 108 -1.95 -12.51 -4.14
N GLU A 109 -0.71 -12.17 -3.76
CA GLU A 109 0.30 -13.09 -3.21
C GLU A 109 -0.14 -13.70 -1.87
#